data_AF-B0WBZ0-F1
#
_entry.id   AF-B0WBZ0-F1
#
_cell.length_a   1.000
_cell.length_b   1.000
_cell.length_c   1.000
_cell.angle_alpha   90.00
_cell.angle_beta   90.00
_cell.angle_gamma   90.00
#
_symmetry.space_group_name_H-M   'P 1'
#
loop_
_entity.id
_entity.type
_entity.pdbx_description
1 polymer ?
#
loop_
_entity_poly.entity_id
_entity_poly.type
_entity_poly.pdbx_seq_one_letter_code
_entity_poly.pdbx_strand_id
1 'polypeptide(L)'
;MWVLGCLLRPVGLSLPYLIFLLALPFVPVATPRSIKGSTGIYFKIYIAVSILLLLGQIAFQIVFVVLGYELIEQCQFTEILLRHVGLVKFEDLNASMVVYWIAPEIIMTLTSGIVYGVLKKLANGAIGDEVGPGTATSPTSLEAPEVLSLGCGVGGPNPVSREKLAFLTKLGVVLSVAMLCLAAVLQPSVPSGIYFVIFLGSATWWACYKELDRAFGVVLRITLVFLVVHITGFLAYQNPWPQELLPANGTLARIFSLTPILSSSCDNLTDIRNVNFESDLGSDYYLNPVVLLLCYYCISITSSLLLRPRLTEKELKPLNPLKLTEKELKRQELFYQLESGVRLHRQISFRMNRKNILRKTLTSDRWRGAARKVKVTVTERDTDAVI
;
A
#
# COMPACT_ATOMS: atom_id res chain seq x y z
N MET A 1 7.15 -13.70 5.73
CA MET A 1 8.63 -13.66 5.62
C MET A 1 9.15 -12.22 5.46
N TRP A 2 8.71 -11.44 4.48
CA TRP A 2 9.14 -10.03 4.28
C TRP A 2 8.56 -9.08 5.36
N VAL A 3 7.35 -9.42 5.77
CA VAL A 3 6.62 -8.86 6.91
C VAL A 3 7.44 -8.90 8.20
N LEU A 4 8.06 -10.04 8.52
CA LEU A 4 8.72 -10.23 9.82
C LEU A 4 10.04 -9.47 9.90
N GLY A 5 10.85 -9.46 8.84
CA GLY A 5 12.14 -8.77 8.81
C GLY A 5 12.04 -7.24 8.88
N CYS A 6 10.97 -6.65 8.34
CA CYS A 6 10.74 -5.20 8.42
C CYS A 6 10.07 -4.76 9.72
N LEU A 7 9.23 -5.61 10.31
CA LEU A 7 8.57 -5.33 11.60
C LEU A 7 9.50 -5.40 12.80
N LEU A 8 10.62 -6.13 12.68
CA LEU A 8 11.58 -6.32 13.76
C LEU A 8 12.66 -5.24 13.83
N ARG A 9 12.66 -4.27 12.90
CA ARG A 9 13.57 -3.11 12.91
C ARG A 9 12.76 -1.80 12.88
N PRO A 10 12.44 -1.24 14.04
CA PRO A 10 11.61 -0.04 14.16
C PRO A 10 12.47 1.21 13.92
N VAL A 11 12.80 1.51 12.67
CA VAL A 11 13.61 2.69 12.32
C VAL A 11 12.96 3.48 11.21
N GLY A 12 13.37 4.74 11.03
CA GLY A 12 12.84 5.61 9.97
C GLY A 12 12.90 4.98 8.58
N LEU A 13 13.98 4.26 8.25
CA LEU A 13 14.14 3.58 6.96
C LEU A 13 13.14 2.44 6.72
N SER A 14 12.50 1.88 7.75
CA SER A 14 11.46 0.86 7.58
C SER A 14 10.05 1.44 7.36
N LEU A 15 9.85 2.74 7.59
CA LEU A 15 8.55 3.41 7.39
C LEU A 15 8.04 3.32 5.94
N PRO A 16 8.85 3.55 4.88
CA PRO A 16 8.40 3.37 3.52
C PRO A 16 7.90 1.94 3.27
N TYR A 17 8.61 0.93 3.77
CA TYR A 17 8.21 -0.47 3.63
C TYR A 17 6.89 -0.77 4.35
N LEU A 18 6.66 -0.21 5.53
CA LEU A 18 5.39 -0.32 6.24
C LEU A 18 4.24 0.31 5.44
N ILE A 19 4.45 1.49 4.85
CA ILE A 19 3.44 2.17 4.03
C ILE A 19 3.07 1.32 2.81
N PHE A 20 4.06 0.76 2.10
CA PHE A 20 3.81 -0.17 1.00
C PHE A 20 3.07 -1.42 1.48
N LEU A 21 3.48 -2.01 2.60
CA LEU A 21 2.85 -3.19 3.17
C LEU A 21 1.36 -2.96 3.46
N LEU A 22 1.03 -1.82 4.08
CA LEU A 22 -0.35 -1.42 4.36
C LEU A 22 -1.10 -1.05 3.07
N ALA A 23 -0.47 -0.45 2.07
CA ALA A 23 -1.13 -0.11 0.80
C ALA A 23 -1.49 -1.35 -0.04
N LEU A 24 -0.79 -2.48 0.15
CA LEU A 24 -0.89 -3.67 -0.70
C LEU A 24 -2.31 -4.21 -0.95
N PRO A 25 -3.21 -4.35 0.05
CA PRO A 25 -4.57 -4.85 -0.17
C PRO A 25 -5.44 -4.00 -1.09
N PHE A 26 -5.06 -2.73 -1.29
CA PHE A 26 -5.78 -1.79 -2.14
C PHE A 26 -5.27 -1.80 -3.58
N VAL A 27 -4.12 -2.43 -3.84
CA VAL A 27 -3.56 -2.56 -5.18
C VAL A 27 -4.25 -3.71 -5.91
N PRO A 28 -4.75 -3.51 -7.14
CA PRO A 28 -5.40 -4.57 -7.88
C PRO A 28 -4.42 -5.71 -8.19
N VAL A 29 -4.92 -6.94 -8.12
CA VAL A 29 -4.14 -8.16 -8.39
C VAL A 29 -3.41 -8.04 -9.74
N ALA A 30 -2.14 -8.42 -9.75
CA ALA A 30 -1.29 -8.33 -10.93
C ALA A 30 -1.76 -9.32 -12.00
N THR A 31 -2.54 -8.82 -12.97
CA THR A 31 -2.90 -9.53 -14.20
C THR A 31 -2.05 -9.02 -15.38
N PRO A 32 -1.95 -9.75 -16.51
CA PRO A 32 -1.19 -9.33 -17.69
C PRO A 32 -1.55 -7.93 -18.22
N ARG A 33 -2.80 -7.51 -18.01
CA ARG A 33 -3.30 -6.17 -18.35
C ARG A 33 -3.02 -5.15 -17.25
N SER A 34 -3.16 -5.55 -15.98
CA SER A 34 -2.94 -4.66 -14.81
C SER A 34 -1.46 -4.31 -14.56
N ILE A 35 -0.53 -5.21 -14.91
CA ILE A 35 0.91 -4.98 -14.74
C ILE A 35 1.46 -3.86 -15.64
N LYS A 36 0.78 -3.56 -16.76
CA LYS A 36 1.09 -2.41 -17.61
C LYS A 36 0.51 -1.09 -17.07
N GLY A 37 -0.41 -1.17 -16.11
CA GLY A 37 -1.10 -0.05 -15.50
C GLY A 37 -0.59 0.30 -14.10
N SER A 38 -1.52 0.68 -13.21
CA SER A 38 -1.23 1.19 -11.86
C SER A 38 -0.48 0.19 -10.98
N THR A 39 -0.79 -1.11 -11.07
CA THR A 39 -0.09 -2.15 -10.29
C THR A 39 1.38 -2.25 -10.67
N GLY A 40 1.71 -2.12 -11.96
CA GLY A 40 3.12 -2.09 -12.39
C GLY A 40 3.86 -0.85 -11.90
N ILE A 41 3.20 0.31 -11.89
CA ILE A 41 3.77 1.55 -11.34
C ILE A 41 4.06 1.37 -9.85
N TYR A 42 3.11 0.81 -9.08
CA TYR A 42 3.30 0.53 -7.66
C TYR A 42 4.56 -0.31 -7.39
N PHE A 43 4.72 -1.45 -8.07
CA PHE A 43 5.92 -2.29 -7.88
C PHE A 43 7.21 -1.61 -8.35
N LYS A 44 7.18 -0.81 -9.42
CA LYS A 44 8.35 -0.04 -9.87
C LYS A 44 8.77 1.02 -8.84
N ILE A 45 7.82 1.76 -8.26
CA ILE A 45 8.09 2.74 -7.21
C ILE A 45 8.66 2.02 -5.99
N TYR A 46 8.06 0.92 -5.58
CA TYR A 46 8.54 0.11 -4.46
C TYR A 46 9.99 -0.37 -4.66
N ILE A 47 10.33 -0.90 -5.84
CA ILE A 47 11.71 -1.30 -6.18
C ILE A 47 12.65 -0.09 -6.18
N ALA A 48 12.23 1.04 -6.77
CA ALA A 48 13.04 2.25 -6.82
C ALA A 48 13.34 2.78 -5.41
N VAL A 49 12.35 2.80 -4.51
CA VAL A 49 12.53 3.18 -3.11
C VAL A 49 13.47 2.20 -2.41
N SER A 50 13.30 0.89 -2.59
CA SER A 50 14.17 -0.12 -2.00
C SER A 50 15.64 0.05 -2.42
N ILE A 51 15.89 0.28 -3.72
CA ILE A 51 17.24 0.54 -4.23
C ILE A 51 17.80 1.85 -3.67
N LEU A 52 16.99 2.91 -3.59
CA LEU A 52 17.42 4.20 -3.05
C LEU A 52 17.82 4.10 -1.58
N LEU A 53 17.06 3.35 -0.77
CA LEU A 53 17.37 3.13 0.65
C LEU A 53 18.65 2.29 0.82
N LEU A 54 18.83 1.25 0.00
CA LEU A 54 20.06 0.45 -0.04
C LEU A 54 21.28 1.31 -0.44
N LEU A 55 21.17 2.12 -1.49
CA LEU A 55 22.23 3.04 -1.92
C LEU A 55 22.52 4.09 -0.85
N GLY A 56 21.50 4.57 -0.14
CA GLY A 56 21.65 5.48 0.98
C GLY A 56 22.47 4.88 2.13
N GLN A 57 22.21 3.61 2.48
CA GLN A 57 23.02 2.89 3.46
C GLN A 57 24.48 2.73 3.01
N ILE A 58 24.69 2.32 1.76
CA ILE A 58 26.05 2.15 1.21
C ILE A 58 26.80 3.49 1.21
N ALA A 59 26.16 4.55 0.72
CA ALA A 59 26.73 5.89 0.69
C ALA A 59 27.07 6.37 2.11
N PHE A 60 26.20 6.13 3.09
CA PHE A 60 26.46 6.45 4.48
C PHE A 60 27.71 5.74 5.03
N GLN A 61 27.89 4.45 4.75
CA GLN A 61 29.09 3.73 5.17
C GLN A 61 30.36 4.23 4.47
N ILE A 62 30.28 4.57 3.17
CA ILE A 62 31.41 5.15 2.43
C ILE A 62 31.89 6.46 3.09
N VAL A 63 30.96 7.30 3.55
CA VAL A 63 31.29 8.56 4.23
C VAL A 63 32.18 8.32 5.45
N PHE A 64 31.89 7.32 6.28
CA PHE A 64 32.73 7.01 7.44
C PHE A 64 34.07 6.39 7.09
N VAL A 65 34.12 5.56 6.05
CA VAL A 65 35.39 5.00 5.56
C VAL A 65 36.31 6.11 5.05
N VAL A 66 35.77 7.15 4.44
CA VAL A 66 36.56 8.24 3.83
C VAL A 66 36.91 9.35 4.82
N LEU A 67 35.96 9.78 5.66
CA LEU A 67 36.13 10.92 6.58
C LEU A 67 36.54 10.51 8.00
N GLY A 68 36.57 9.22 8.30
CA GLY A 68 36.87 8.68 9.62
C GLY A 68 35.64 8.54 10.52
N TYR A 69 35.71 7.58 11.45
CA TYR A 69 34.63 7.25 12.38
C TYR A 69 34.53 8.20 13.58
N GLU A 70 35.53 9.06 13.77
CA GLU A 70 35.60 10.07 14.84
C GLU A 70 34.56 11.19 14.71
N LEU A 71 33.88 11.31 13.56
CA LEU A 71 32.84 12.31 13.32
C LEU A 71 31.62 12.18 14.25
N ILE A 72 31.42 11.00 14.86
CA ILE A 72 30.29 10.72 15.74
C ILE A 72 30.79 10.10 17.02
N GLU A 73 30.73 10.89 18.09
CA GLU A 73 30.98 10.45 19.44
C GLU A 73 29.81 9.63 19.99
N GLN A 74 30.14 8.70 20.89
CA GLN A 74 29.18 7.79 21.52
C GLN A 74 28.15 8.56 22.36
N CYS A 75 26.89 8.20 22.24
CA CYS A 75 25.74 8.78 22.95
C CYS A 75 25.51 10.28 22.74
N GLN A 76 26.09 10.87 21.68
CA GLN A 76 25.72 12.21 21.25
C GLN A 76 24.37 12.22 20.53
N PHE A 77 23.70 13.37 20.54
CA PHE A 77 22.42 13.56 19.85
C PHE A 77 22.46 13.10 18.38
N THR A 78 23.58 13.33 17.69
CA THR A 78 23.79 12.93 16.30
C THR A 78 23.72 11.40 16.13
N GLU A 79 24.39 10.63 17.00
CA GLU A 79 24.35 9.16 16.97
C GLU A 79 22.93 8.66 17.26
N ILE A 80 22.28 9.24 18.26
CA ILE A 80 20.91 8.88 18.64
C ILE A 80 19.96 9.16 17.48
N LEU A 81 20.05 10.33 16.84
CA LEU A 81 19.22 10.69 15.70
C LEU A 81 19.44 9.72 14.52
N LEU A 82 20.69 9.45 14.19
CA LEU A 82 21.08 8.54 13.11
C LEU A 82 20.59 7.11 13.38
N ARG A 83 20.67 6.65 14.63
CA ARG A 83 20.10 5.39 15.10
C ARG A 83 18.59 5.30 14.90
N HIS A 84 17.85 6.38 15.13
CA HIS A 84 16.40 6.46 14.90
C HIS A 84 16.05 6.45 13.41
N VAL A 85 16.84 7.16 12.58
CA VAL A 85 16.71 7.07 11.12
C VAL A 85 16.99 5.62 10.68
N GLY A 86 17.97 4.96 11.29
CA GLY A 86 18.46 3.63 10.92
C GLY A 86 19.77 3.69 10.14
N LEU A 87 20.51 4.78 10.22
CA LEU A 87 21.86 4.89 9.68
C LEU A 87 22.82 4.72 10.87
N VAL A 88 23.54 3.60 10.92
CA VAL A 88 24.38 3.26 12.08
C VAL A 88 25.78 2.90 11.61
N LYS A 89 26.80 3.42 12.30
CA LYS A 89 28.21 3.06 12.05
C LYS A 89 28.50 1.65 12.54
N PHE A 90 29.24 0.86 11.75
CA PHE A 90 29.51 -0.56 12.04
C PHE A 90 30.83 -0.84 12.77
N GLU A 91 31.62 0.19 13.06
CA GLU A 91 32.86 0.06 13.83
C GLU A 91 32.59 -0.56 15.22
N ASP A 92 33.42 -1.52 15.62
CA ASP A 92 33.32 -2.24 16.91
C ASP A 92 31.98 -2.93 17.19
N LEU A 93 31.20 -3.25 16.14
CA LEU A 93 29.90 -3.90 16.27
C LEU A 93 29.97 -5.40 15.98
N ASN A 94 29.27 -6.21 16.78
CA ASN A 94 29.15 -7.65 16.56
C ASN A 94 28.56 -7.97 15.18
N ALA A 95 29.08 -9.00 14.52
CA ALA A 95 28.64 -9.41 13.18
C ALA A 95 27.12 -9.67 13.09
N SER A 96 26.52 -10.24 14.15
CA SER A 96 25.07 -10.45 14.23
C SER A 96 24.28 -9.15 14.16
N MET A 97 24.78 -8.11 14.84
CA MET A 97 24.15 -6.80 14.87
C MET A 97 24.31 -6.10 13.53
N VAL A 98 25.49 -6.20 12.90
CA VAL A 98 25.70 -5.71 11.52
C VAL A 98 24.71 -6.36 10.55
N VAL A 99 24.51 -7.67 10.65
CA VAL A 99 23.51 -8.40 9.84
C VAL A 99 22.09 -7.88 10.12
N TYR A 100 21.70 -7.71 11.39
CA TYR A 100 20.40 -7.15 11.76
C TYR A 100 20.17 -5.77 11.12
N TRP A 101 21.21 -4.95 11.06
CA TRP A 101 21.14 -3.59 10.52
C TRP A 101 21.01 -3.55 8.99
N ILE A 102 21.72 -4.41 8.27
CA ILE A 102 21.80 -4.39 6.80
C ILE A 102 20.80 -5.32 6.11
N ALA A 103 20.40 -6.41 6.77
CA ALA A 103 19.59 -7.47 6.17
C ALA A 103 18.25 -6.98 5.60
N PRO A 104 17.48 -6.08 6.25
CA PRO A 104 16.21 -5.62 5.70
C PRO A 104 16.34 -5.00 4.30
N GLU A 105 17.36 -4.18 4.06
CA GLU A 105 17.53 -3.50 2.76
C GLU A 105 17.89 -4.48 1.64
N ILE A 106 18.79 -5.44 1.93
CA ILE A 106 19.21 -6.47 0.98
C ILE A 106 18.02 -7.40 0.67
N ILE A 107 17.35 -7.90 1.70
CA ILE A 107 16.21 -8.81 1.55
C ILE A 107 15.11 -8.12 0.76
N MET A 108 14.72 -6.90 1.11
CA MET A 108 13.63 -6.19 0.43
C MET A 108 13.97 -5.88 -1.04
N THR A 109 15.20 -5.52 -1.34
CA THR A 109 15.64 -5.23 -2.72
C THR A 109 15.69 -6.49 -3.59
N LEU A 110 16.30 -7.57 -3.09
CA LEU A 110 16.39 -8.83 -3.82
C LEU A 110 15.01 -9.42 -4.07
N THR A 111 14.22 -9.51 -3.00
CA THR A 111 12.94 -10.19 -3.06
C THR A 111 11.93 -9.40 -3.90
N SER A 112 11.94 -8.06 -3.84
CA SER A 112 11.10 -7.20 -4.71
C SER A 112 11.43 -7.35 -6.19
N GLY A 113 12.72 -7.44 -6.53
CA GLY A 113 13.18 -7.72 -7.89
C GLY A 113 12.72 -9.09 -8.39
N ILE A 114 12.83 -10.13 -7.56
CA ILE A 114 12.37 -11.49 -7.88
C ILE A 114 10.86 -11.49 -8.13
N VAL A 115 10.06 -10.93 -7.20
CA VAL A 115 8.60 -10.90 -7.34
C VAL A 115 8.18 -10.16 -8.60
N TYR A 116 8.75 -8.99 -8.88
CA TYR A 116 8.43 -8.26 -10.10
C TYR A 116 8.86 -9.01 -11.37
N GLY A 117 10.01 -9.68 -11.35
CA GLY A 117 10.49 -10.52 -12.44
C GLY A 117 9.55 -11.69 -12.73
N VAL A 118 9.11 -12.40 -11.68
CA VAL A 118 8.13 -13.49 -11.77
C VAL A 118 6.80 -12.96 -12.30
N LEU A 119 6.28 -11.86 -11.75
CA LEU A 119 5.02 -11.25 -12.20
C LEU A 119 5.09 -10.82 -13.67
N LYS A 120 6.22 -10.28 -14.13
CA LYS A 120 6.43 -9.90 -15.53
C LYS A 120 6.53 -11.11 -16.44
N LYS A 121 7.22 -12.17 -16.02
CA LYS A 121 7.33 -13.43 -16.78
C LYS A 121 5.96 -14.09 -16.95
N LEU A 122 5.18 -14.18 -15.88
CA LEU A 122 3.81 -14.70 -15.91
C LEU A 122 2.89 -13.84 -16.78
N ALA A 123 3.03 -12.52 -16.72
CA ALA A 123 2.26 -11.60 -17.54
C ALA A 123 2.57 -11.71 -19.04
N ASN A 124 3.84 -11.89 -19.39
CA ASN A 124 4.27 -12.00 -20.78
C ASN A 124 4.01 -13.40 -21.37
N GLY A 125 4.13 -14.46 -20.56
CA GLY A 125 3.80 -15.83 -20.98
C GLY A 125 2.34 -16.00 -21.39
N ALA A 126 1.42 -15.30 -20.72
CA ALA A 126 0.00 -15.30 -21.06
C ALA A 126 -0.36 -14.56 -22.36
N ILE A 127 0.57 -13.80 -22.96
CA ILE A 127 0.36 -13.05 -24.21
C ILE A 127 0.94 -13.82 -25.42
N GLY A 128 1.78 -14.84 -25.19
CA GLY A 128 2.48 -15.59 -26.23
C GLY A 128 1.70 -16.75 -26.88
N ASP A 129 0.53 -17.12 -26.35
CA ASP A 129 -0.20 -18.34 -26.75
C ASP A 129 -1.34 -18.11 -27.78
N GLU A 130 -1.52 -16.90 -28.34
CA GLU A 130 -2.58 -16.61 -29.32
C GLU A 130 -2.10 -16.22 -30.74
N VAL A 131 -1.08 -16.90 -31.28
CA VAL A 131 -0.79 -16.91 -32.74
C VAL A 131 -0.39 -18.34 -33.17
N GLY A 132 -1.31 -19.08 -33.82
CA GLY A 132 -1.16 -20.51 -34.19
C GLY A 132 -0.31 -20.79 -35.45
N PRO A 133 -0.51 -21.89 -36.21
CA PRO A 133 -1.14 -23.20 -35.93
C PRO A 133 -0.17 -24.40 -36.11
N GLY A 134 -0.47 -25.53 -35.44
CA GLY A 134 -0.04 -26.88 -35.85
C GLY A 134 1.38 -27.32 -35.47
N THR A 135 1.49 -28.30 -34.56
CA THR A 135 2.02 -29.67 -34.79
C THR A 135 2.37 -30.29 -33.42
N ALA A 136 1.98 -31.55 -33.25
CA ALA A 136 2.05 -32.34 -32.03
C ALA A 136 3.48 -32.52 -31.46
N THR A 137 3.60 -32.50 -30.13
CA THR A 137 4.26 -33.56 -29.33
C THR A 137 4.13 -33.28 -27.83
N SER A 138 3.53 -34.22 -27.10
CA SER A 138 3.64 -34.38 -25.64
C SER A 138 5.09 -34.77 -25.28
N PRO A 139 5.62 -34.47 -24.07
CA PRO A 139 5.22 -35.24 -22.89
C PRO A 139 5.19 -34.48 -21.53
N THR A 140 4.28 -34.96 -20.69
CA THR A 140 4.39 -35.24 -19.24
C THR A 140 5.50 -34.57 -18.42
N SER A 141 5.14 -33.72 -17.46
CA SER A 141 5.39 -33.90 -16.01
C SER A 141 5.34 -32.58 -15.22
N LEU A 142 4.89 -32.70 -13.97
CA LEU A 142 4.95 -31.73 -12.86
C LEU A 142 3.85 -30.66 -12.84
N GLU A 143 2.77 -31.05 -12.17
CA GLU A 143 1.77 -30.17 -11.55
C GLU A 143 2.47 -29.05 -10.76
N ALA A 144 2.41 -27.83 -11.29
CA ALA A 144 2.70 -26.62 -10.54
C ALA A 144 1.48 -26.29 -9.65
N PRO A 145 1.69 -25.81 -8.41
CA PRO A 145 0.62 -25.61 -7.46
C PRO A 145 -0.36 -24.54 -7.96
N GLU A 146 -1.64 -24.86 -7.80
CA GLU A 146 -2.81 -24.06 -8.15
C GLU A 146 -2.87 -22.75 -7.33
N VAL A 147 -1.98 -21.81 -7.63
CA VAL A 147 -2.04 -20.45 -7.09
C VAL A 147 -3.16 -19.68 -7.80
N LEU A 148 -4.37 -19.83 -7.26
CA LEU A 148 -5.55 -18.96 -7.38
C LEU A 148 -5.52 -17.95 -8.54
N SER A 149 -5.58 -18.46 -9.78
CA SER A 149 -5.78 -17.65 -10.98
C SER A 149 -7.21 -17.12 -11.00
N LEU A 150 -7.41 -15.93 -10.42
CA LEU A 150 -8.61 -15.13 -10.68
C LEU A 150 -8.49 -14.50 -12.08
N GLY A 151 -8.66 -15.35 -13.10
CA GLY A 151 -8.66 -14.95 -14.51
C GLY A 151 -9.84 -14.02 -14.82
N CYS A 152 -9.53 -12.87 -15.42
CA CYS A 152 -10.50 -11.98 -16.03
C CYS A 152 -10.27 -12.02 -17.55
N GLY A 153 -10.85 -13.03 -18.21
CA GLY A 153 -10.99 -13.11 -19.66
C GLY A 153 -12.24 -12.37 -20.11
N VAL A 154 -12.16 -11.71 -21.28
CA VAL A 154 -13.26 -10.98 -21.89
C VAL A 154 -14.27 -11.98 -22.46
N GLY A 155 -15.32 -12.22 -21.71
CA GLY A 155 -16.47 -13.07 -21.99
C GLY A 155 -17.35 -13.02 -20.75
N GLY A 156 -18.67 -13.11 -20.88
CA GLY A 156 -19.61 -12.95 -19.76
C GLY A 156 -19.25 -13.80 -18.52
N PRO A 157 -19.75 -13.45 -17.32
CA PRO A 157 -19.30 -14.06 -16.09
C PRO A 157 -19.59 -15.56 -16.07
N ASN A 158 -18.54 -16.38 -16.09
CA ASN A 158 -18.65 -17.83 -15.92
C ASN A 158 -19.30 -18.15 -14.56
N PRO A 159 -20.35 -19.00 -14.49
CA PRO A 159 -21.10 -19.28 -13.25
C PRO A 159 -20.20 -19.85 -12.14
N VAL A 160 -19.21 -20.67 -12.51
CA VAL A 160 -18.22 -21.27 -11.61
C VAL A 160 -17.39 -20.23 -10.82
N SER A 161 -17.21 -19.02 -11.36
CA SER A 161 -16.46 -17.94 -10.68
C SER A 161 -17.29 -17.26 -9.58
N ARG A 162 -18.61 -17.16 -9.76
CA ARG A 162 -19.51 -16.49 -8.80
C ARG A 162 -19.70 -17.30 -7.52
N GLU A 163 -19.86 -18.61 -7.64
CA GLU A 163 -19.98 -19.51 -6.49
C GLU A 163 -18.69 -19.52 -5.67
N LYS A 164 -17.52 -19.62 -6.34
CA LYS A 164 -16.21 -19.50 -5.68
C LYS A 164 -16.06 -18.16 -4.97
N LEU A 165 -16.46 -17.05 -5.59
CA LEU A 165 -16.40 -15.72 -4.97
C LEU A 165 -17.35 -15.60 -3.76
N ALA A 166 -18.55 -16.17 -3.84
CA ALA A 166 -19.50 -16.20 -2.74
C ALA A 166 -18.96 -17.01 -1.57
N PHE A 167 -18.39 -18.19 -1.84
CA PHE A 167 -17.71 -19.02 -0.84
C PHE A 167 -16.53 -18.28 -0.19
N LEU A 168 -15.64 -17.68 -0.99
CA LEU A 168 -14.51 -16.89 -0.48
C LEU A 168 -14.97 -15.70 0.36
N THR A 169 -16.09 -15.07 0.00
CA THR A 169 -16.67 -13.97 0.79
C THR A 169 -17.16 -14.47 2.15
N LYS A 170 -17.88 -15.61 2.18
CA LYS A 170 -18.36 -16.20 3.45
C LYS A 170 -17.19 -16.68 4.32
N LEU A 171 -16.19 -17.32 3.73
CA LEU A 171 -14.95 -17.72 4.42
C LEU A 171 -14.21 -16.50 4.98
N GLY A 172 -14.08 -15.43 4.19
CA GLY A 172 -13.45 -14.17 4.61
C GLY A 172 -14.16 -13.51 5.79
N VAL A 173 -15.50 -13.54 5.82
CA VAL A 173 -16.30 -13.06 6.97
C VAL A 173 -15.96 -13.86 8.23
N VAL A 174 -16.00 -15.20 8.17
CA VAL A 174 -15.68 -16.07 9.32
C VAL A 174 -14.25 -15.82 9.79
N LEU A 175 -13.29 -15.77 8.87
CA LEU A 175 -11.89 -15.52 9.18
C LEU A 175 -11.68 -14.13 9.80
N SER A 176 -12.36 -13.10 9.31
CA SER A 176 -12.26 -11.74 9.87
C SER A 176 -12.81 -11.67 11.29
N VAL A 177 -13.95 -12.33 11.56
CA VAL A 177 -14.54 -12.40 12.92
C VAL A 177 -13.61 -13.17 13.86
N ALA A 178 -13.03 -14.29 13.41
CA ALA A 178 -12.05 -15.05 14.19
C ALA A 178 -10.78 -14.24 14.49
N MET A 179 -10.24 -13.52 13.49
CA MET A 179 -9.06 -12.68 13.67
C MET A 179 -9.31 -11.46 14.57
N LEU A 180 -10.51 -10.90 14.57
CA LEU A 180 -10.92 -9.85 15.52
C LEU A 180 -10.94 -10.38 16.96
N CYS A 181 -11.45 -11.60 17.16
CA CYS A 181 -11.42 -12.26 18.47
C CYS A 181 -9.98 -12.53 18.93
N LEU A 182 -9.15 -13.11 18.05
CA LEU A 182 -7.76 -13.41 18.38
C LEU A 182 -6.97 -12.13 18.71
N ALA A 183 -7.11 -11.07 17.91
CA ALA A 183 -6.48 -9.79 18.17
C ALA A 183 -6.97 -9.14 19.48
N ALA A 184 -8.23 -9.37 19.87
CA ALA A 184 -8.79 -8.84 21.10
C ALA A 184 -8.28 -9.55 22.37
N VAL A 185 -8.18 -10.88 22.31
CA VAL A 185 -7.85 -11.71 23.49
C VAL A 185 -6.35 -11.83 23.71
N LEU A 186 -5.55 -11.80 22.64
CA LEU A 186 -4.10 -12.03 22.72
C LEU A 186 -3.40 -11.02 23.63
N GLN A 187 -3.75 -9.75 23.54
CA GLN A 187 -3.22 -8.72 24.43
C GLN A 187 -4.36 -7.77 24.87
N PRO A 188 -4.90 -7.93 26.09
CA PRO A 188 -6.02 -7.12 26.55
C PRO A 188 -5.58 -5.67 26.77
N SER A 189 -6.21 -4.75 26.03
CA SER A 189 -5.90 -3.31 26.03
C SER A 189 -7.09 -2.50 25.54
N VAL A 190 -7.03 -1.16 25.62
CA VAL A 190 -8.09 -0.30 25.09
C VAL A 190 -8.32 -0.48 23.59
N PRO A 191 -7.29 -0.47 22.72
CA PRO A 191 -7.46 -0.81 21.31
C PRO A 191 -8.07 -2.20 21.09
N SER A 192 -7.64 -3.20 21.87
CA SER A 192 -8.18 -4.56 21.81
C SER A 192 -9.64 -4.65 22.21
N GLY A 193 -10.09 -3.81 23.15
CA GLY A 193 -11.50 -3.68 23.52
C GLY A 193 -12.39 -3.25 22.34
N ILE A 194 -11.89 -2.40 21.44
CA ILE A 194 -12.63 -2.01 20.23
C ILE A 194 -12.83 -3.24 19.33
N TYR A 195 -11.78 -4.02 19.08
CA TYR A 195 -11.88 -5.26 18.30
C TYR A 195 -12.82 -6.27 18.95
N PHE A 196 -12.78 -6.36 20.28
CA PHE A 196 -13.65 -7.24 21.07
C PHE A 196 -15.13 -6.87 20.93
N VAL A 197 -15.48 -5.59 21.06
CA VAL A 197 -16.87 -5.11 20.92
C VAL A 197 -17.40 -5.37 19.51
N ILE A 198 -16.57 -5.16 18.49
CA ILE A 198 -16.96 -5.45 17.09
C ILE A 198 -17.15 -6.95 16.89
N PHE A 199 -16.25 -7.78 17.43
CA PHE A 199 -16.38 -9.23 17.41
C PHE A 199 -17.68 -9.69 18.09
N LEU A 200 -17.94 -9.23 19.31
CA LEU A 200 -19.16 -9.57 20.05
C LEU A 200 -20.41 -9.12 19.30
N GLY A 201 -20.45 -7.87 18.83
CA GLY A 201 -21.57 -7.36 18.04
C GLY A 201 -21.82 -8.19 16.78
N SER A 202 -20.75 -8.63 16.11
CA SER A 202 -20.82 -9.50 14.94
C SER A 202 -21.37 -10.90 15.28
N ALA A 203 -20.87 -11.50 16.37
CA ALA A 203 -21.31 -12.81 16.83
C ALA A 203 -22.77 -12.78 17.29
N THR A 204 -23.19 -11.75 18.03
CA THR A 204 -24.58 -11.56 18.45
C THR A 204 -25.50 -11.34 17.24
N TRP A 205 -25.08 -10.53 16.26
CA TRP A 205 -25.87 -10.31 15.06
C TRP A 205 -26.10 -11.62 14.29
N TRP A 206 -25.06 -12.44 14.19
CA TRP A 206 -25.14 -13.75 13.55
C TRP A 206 -26.00 -14.73 14.36
N ALA A 207 -25.91 -14.72 15.69
CA ALA A 207 -26.76 -15.51 16.58
C ALA A 207 -28.25 -15.15 16.47
N CYS A 208 -28.58 -13.91 16.09
CA CYS A 208 -29.94 -13.48 15.78
C CYS A 208 -30.41 -13.89 14.36
N TYR A 209 -29.77 -14.88 13.72
CA TYR A 209 -30.06 -15.35 12.35
C TYR A 209 -29.96 -14.26 11.27
N LYS A 210 -29.19 -13.19 11.50
CA LYS A 210 -28.97 -12.12 10.50
C LYS A 210 -27.64 -12.33 9.77
N GLU A 211 -27.61 -11.97 8.49
CA GLU A 211 -26.39 -12.06 7.68
C GLU A 211 -25.47 -10.84 7.88
N LEU A 212 -24.17 -11.09 7.87
CA LEU A 212 -23.14 -10.05 7.79
C LEU A 212 -22.93 -9.65 6.33
N ASP A 213 -23.53 -8.52 5.96
CA ASP A 213 -23.62 -8.04 4.59
C ASP A 213 -22.74 -6.81 4.34
N ARG A 214 -23.20 -5.88 3.50
CA ARG A 214 -22.50 -4.65 3.18
C ARG A 214 -22.29 -3.74 4.40
N ALA A 215 -23.22 -3.72 5.37
CA ALA A 215 -23.09 -2.88 6.57
C ALA A 215 -21.89 -3.31 7.42
N PHE A 216 -21.70 -4.62 7.58
CA PHE A 216 -20.51 -5.18 8.22
C PHE A 216 -19.23 -4.81 7.47
N GLY A 217 -19.26 -4.80 6.13
CA GLY A 217 -18.15 -4.33 5.31
C GLY A 217 -17.73 -2.87 5.60
N VAL A 218 -18.68 -1.99 5.94
CA VAL A 218 -18.40 -0.60 6.35
C VAL A 218 -17.77 -0.57 7.74
N VAL A 219 -18.30 -1.32 8.70
CA VAL A 219 -17.72 -1.45 10.05
C VAL A 219 -16.26 -1.91 9.93
N LEU A 220 -16.01 -2.96 9.14
CA LEU A 220 -14.66 -3.46 8.86
C LEU A 220 -13.72 -2.39 8.24
N ARG A 221 -14.22 -1.49 7.36
CA ARG A 221 -13.40 -0.37 6.85
C ARG A 221 -13.04 0.62 7.94
N ILE A 222 -13.96 0.92 8.84
CA ILE A 222 -13.70 1.83 9.95
C ILE A 222 -12.67 1.21 10.89
N THR A 223 -12.84 -0.07 11.25
CA THR A 223 -11.87 -0.83 12.06
C THR A 223 -10.49 -0.88 11.43
N LEU A 224 -10.42 -0.94 10.09
CA LEU A 224 -9.15 -0.93 9.37
C LEU A 224 -8.32 0.34 9.66
N VAL A 225 -8.97 1.50 9.76
CA VAL A 225 -8.28 2.77 10.11
C VAL A 225 -7.72 2.70 11.52
N PHE A 226 -8.50 2.17 12.48
CA PHE A 226 -8.03 1.95 13.85
C PHE A 226 -6.85 0.99 13.90
N LEU A 227 -6.89 -0.11 13.14
CA LEU A 227 -5.78 -1.06 13.05
C LEU A 227 -4.51 -0.43 12.49
N VAL A 228 -4.61 0.42 11.47
CA VAL A 228 -3.44 1.15 10.92
C VAL A 228 -2.80 2.03 11.98
N VAL A 229 -3.62 2.80 12.72
CA VAL A 229 -3.12 3.67 13.81
C VAL A 229 -2.49 2.82 14.92
N HIS A 230 -3.13 1.71 15.30
CA HIS A 230 -2.62 0.83 16.36
C HIS A 230 -1.30 0.17 15.98
N ILE A 231 -1.19 -0.40 14.77
CA ILE A 231 0.04 -1.01 14.26
C ILE A 231 1.16 0.03 14.16
N THR A 232 0.86 1.21 13.61
CA THR A 232 1.86 2.28 13.45
C THR A 232 2.34 2.81 14.80
N GLY A 233 1.42 3.05 15.75
CA GLY A 233 1.76 3.49 17.10
C GLY A 233 2.59 2.46 17.87
N PHE A 234 2.22 1.18 17.76
CA PHE A 234 2.98 0.08 18.38
C PHE A 234 4.40 -0.01 17.83
N LEU A 235 4.57 0.05 16.50
CA LEU A 235 5.89 0.01 15.86
C LEU A 235 6.72 1.27 16.16
N ALA A 236 6.09 2.44 16.21
CA ALA A 236 6.75 3.67 16.60
C ALA A 236 7.30 3.56 18.03
N TYR A 237 6.53 2.98 18.96
CA TYR A 237 6.93 2.79 20.35
C TYR A 237 8.12 1.85 20.55
N GLN A 238 8.46 1.02 19.56
CA GLN A 238 9.66 0.19 19.62
C GLN A 238 10.96 0.99 19.43
N ASN A 239 10.88 2.30 19.13
CA ASN A 239 12.03 3.20 19.18
C ASN A 239 12.36 3.63 20.63
N PRO A 240 13.62 3.97 20.94
CA PRO A 240 14.02 4.48 22.25
C PRO A 240 13.29 5.76 22.68
N TRP A 241 13.16 6.77 21.80
CA TRP A 241 12.56 8.06 22.18
C TRP A 241 11.12 7.97 22.72
N PRO A 242 10.17 7.26 22.08
CA PRO A 242 8.85 7.06 22.66
C PRO A 242 8.85 6.34 24.02
N GLN A 243 9.81 5.45 24.26
CA GLN A 243 9.94 4.72 25.53
C GLN A 243 10.48 5.64 26.65
N GLU A 244 11.29 6.64 26.32
CA GLU A 244 11.72 7.68 27.26
C GLU A 244 10.56 8.61 27.65
N LEU A 245 9.72 9.01 26.68
CA LEU A 245 8.57 9.88 26.93
C LEU A 245 7.44 9.18 27.69
N LEU A 246 7.21 7.91 27.38
CA LEU A 246 6.20 7.06 27.99
C LEU A 246 6.88 5.81 28.54
N PRO A 247 7.32 5.80 29.81
CA PRO A 247 7.99 4.64 30.36
C PRO A 247 7.05 3.42 30.38
N ALA A 248 7.60 2.23 30.13
CA ALA A 248 6.83 0.99 30.06
C ALA A 248 6.05 0.66 31.35
N ASN A 249 6.51 1.16 32.49
CA ASN A 249 5.83 1.02 33.78
C ASN A 249 4.66 2.00 33.97
N GLY A 250 4.51 2.99 33.09
CA GLY A 250 3.44 3.97 33.12
C GLY A 250 2.08 3.35 32.81
N THR A 251 1.04 3.88 33.45
CA THR A 251 -0.34 3.43 33.24
C THR A 251 -0.78 3.60 31.79
N LEU A 252 -0.38 4.69 31.13
CA LEU A 252 -0.72 4.96 29.73
C LEU A 252 -0.14 3.90 28.78
N ALA A 253 1.14 3.55 28.93
CA ALA A 253 1.78 2.51 28.12
C ALA A 253 1.06 1.16 28.28
N ARG A 254 0.68 0.80 29.52
CA ARG A 254 -0.08 -0.42 29.82
C ARG A 254 -1.49 -0.42 29.22
N ILE A 255 -2.21 0.69 29.32
CA ILE A 255 -3.58 0.84 28.79
C ILE A 255 -3.61 0.66 27.26
N PHE A 256 -2.59 1.16 26.57
CA PHE A 256 -2.47 1.05 25.10
C PHE A 256 -1.67 -0.17 24.64
N SER A 257 -1.27 -1.07 25.55
CA SER A 257 -0.45 -2.25 25.23
C SER A 257 0.88 -1.94 24.55
N LEU A 258 1.47 -0.79 24.88
CA LEU A 258 2.78 -0.36 24.39
C LEU A 258 3.88 -1.02 25.21
N THR A 259 4.12 -2.30 24.93
CA THR A 259 5.21 -3.06 25.54
C THR A 259 6.47 -2.94 24.68
N PRO A 260 7.62 -2.59 25.26
CA PRO A 260 8.89 -2.57 24.53
C PRO A 260 9.37 -4.01 24.33
N ILE A 261 9.35 -4.50 23.09
CA ILE A 261 9.96 -5.78 22.72
C ILE A 261 11.46 -5.60 22.49
N LEU A 262 11.82 -4.43 21.98
CA LEU A 262 13.18 -4.04 21.66
C LEU A 262 13.61 -2.95 22.63
N SER A 263 14.73 -3.17 23.30
CA SER A 263 15.36 -2.22 24.19
C SER A 263 16.77 -1.90 23.71
N SER A 264 17.12 -0.62 23.76
CA SER A 264 18.49 -0.13 23.53
C SER A 264 18.69 1.12 24.38
N SER A 265 19.63 1.07 25.31
CA SER A 265 20.06 2.20 26.13
C SER A 265 21.34 2.81 25.58
N CYS A 266 21.61 4.06 25.92
CA CYS A 266 22.89 4.70 25.69
C CYS A 266 23.43 5.23 27.02
N ASP A 267 24.37 4.48 27.59
CA ASP A 267 25.11 4.84 28.80
C ASP A 267 26.62 4.69 28.54
N ASN A 268 27.47 5.12 29.46
CA ASN A 268 28.94 4.98 29.30
C ASN A 268 29.42 3.52 29.13
N LEU A 269 28.58 2.53 29.44
CA LEU A 269 28.86 1.09 29.30
C LEU A 269 28.01 0.42 28.21
N THR A 270 26.98 1.09 27.68
CA THR A 270 26.00 0.49 26.78
C THR A 270 25.94 1.28 25.48
N ASP A 271 25.84 0.54 24.38
CA ASP A 271 25.84 1.11 23.04
C ASP A 271 24.43 1.05 22.46
N ILE A 272 23.89 2.21 22.05
CA ILE A 272 22.56 2.34 21.46
C ILE A 272 22.42 1.58 20.13
N ARG A 273 23.55 1.23 19.49
CA ARG A 273 23.62 0.43 18.27
C ARG A 273 23.36 -1.04 18.53
N ASN A 274 23.48 -1.50 19.78
CA ASN A 274 23.16 -2.86 20.20
C ASN A 274 21.69 -2.95 20.62
N VAL A 275 20.94 -3.85 19.98
CA VAL A 275 19.50 -4.02 20.22
C VAL A 275 19.26 -5.34 20.88
N ASN A 276 18.69 -5.28 22.07
CA ASN A 276 18.38 -6.47 22.84
C ASN A 276 16.88 -6.74 22.73
N PHE A 277 16.56 -8.02 22.58
CA PHE A 277 15.19 -8.52 22.74
C PHE A 277 14.97 -8.80 24.22
N GLU A 278 13.84 -8.32 24.74
CA GLU A 278 13.50 -8.53 26.14
C GLU A 278 13.09 -10.00 26.38
N SER A 279 13.98 -10.79 26.98
CA SER A 279 13.78 -12.23 27.18
C SER A 279 12.68 -12.57 28.18
N ASP A 280 12.30 -11.62 29.02
CA ASP A 280 11.35 -11.81 30.11
C ASP A 280 9.88 -11.73 29.66
N LEU A 281 9.64 -11.38 28.38
CA LEU A 281 8.30 -11.29 27.82
C LEU A 281 7.76 -12.66 27.38
N GLY A 282 6.48 -12.89 27.62
CA GLY A 282 5.75 -14.04 27.11
C GLY A 282 5.63 -14.04 25.58
N SER A 283 5.37 -15.21 24.99
CA SER A 283 5.25 -15.39 23.54
C SER A 283 4.07 -14.63 22.92
N ASP A 284 3.07 -14.27 23.73
CA ASP A 284 1.91 -13.46 23.39
C ASP A 284 2.30 -12.06 22.90
N TYR A 285 3.29 -11.42 23.54
CA TYR A 285 3.78 -10.10 23.16
C TYR A 285 4.44 -10.12 21.76
N TYR A 286 5.22 -11.16 21.48
CA TYR A 286 5.87 -11.35 20.17
C TYR A 286 4.87 -11.67 19.07
N LEU A 287 3.79 -12.39 19.40
CA LEU A 287 2.77 -12.79 18.44
C LEU A 287 1.79 -11.65 18.11
N ASN A 288 1.61 -10.69 19.02
CA ASN A 288 0.68 -9.57 18.86
C ASN A 288 0.84 -8.79 17.54
N PRO A 289 2.01 -8.24 17.16
CA PRO A 289 2.17 -7.51 15.90
C PRO A 289 1.86 -8.37 14.66
N VAL A 290 2.12 -9.68 14.73
CA VAL A 290 1.81 -10.63 13.65
C VAL A 290 0.29 -10.79 13.51
N VAL A 291 -0.41 -11.00 14.62
CA VAL A 291 -1.88 -11.15 14.64
C VAL A 291 -2.58 -9.88 14.20
N LEU A 292 -2.12 -8.70 14.66
CA LEU A 292 -2.68 -7.42 14.22
C LEU A 292 -2.55 -7.23 12.72
N LEU A 293 -1.42 -7.60 12.13
CA LEU A 293 -1.23 -7.50 10.69
C LEU A 293 -2.08 -8.54 9.92
N LEU A 294 -2.15 -9.78 10.38
CA LEU A 294 -3.02 -10.78 9.77
C LEU A 294 -4.49 -10.34 9.82
N CYS A 295 -4.91 -9.75 10.96
CA CYS A 295 -6.23 -9.17 11.13
C CYS A 295 -6.46 -8.03 10.13
N TYR A 296 -5.50 -7.12 9.99
CA TYR A 296 -5.50 -6.06 8.98
C TYR A 296 -5.73 -6.59 7.55
N TYR A 297 -4.99 -7.62 7.13
CA TYR A 297 -5.15 -8.21 5.80
C TYR A 297 -6.51 -8.88 5.62
N CYS A 298 -6.96 -9.69 6.60
CA CYS A 298 -8.24 -10.38 6.53
C CYS A 298 -9.41 -9.40 6.40
N ILE A 299 -9.41 -8.36 7.25
CA ILE A 299 -10.42 -7.31 7.26
C ILE A 299 -10.38 -6.51 5.95
N SER A 300 -9.19 -6.13 5.47
CA SER A 300 -9.07 -5.34 4.25
C SER A 300 -9.60 -6.07 3.01
N ILE A 301 -9.26 -7.35 2.87
CA ILE A 301 -9.76 -8.19 1.77
C ILE A 301 -11.26 -8.40 1.89
N THR A 302 -11.75 -8.82 3.06
CA THR A 302 -13.17 -9.12 3.29
C THR A 302 -14.03 -7.87 3.12
N SER A 303 -13.60 -6.74 3.66
CA SER A 303 -14.29 -5.46 3.47
C SER A 303 -14.35 -5.04 2.00
N SER A 304 -13.26 -5.22 1.26
CA SER A 304 -13.23 -4.97 -0.19
C SER A 304 -14.21 -5.89 -0.93
N LEU A 305 -14.35 -7.15 -0.52
CA LEU A 305 -15.31 -8.09 -1.12
C LEU A 305 -16.78 -7.75 -0.78
N LEU A 306 -17.07 -7.36 0.47
CA LEU A 306 -18.43 -7.03 0.93
C LEU A 306 -18.94 -5.70 0.37
N LEU A 307 -18.04 -4.75 0.12
CA LEU A 307 -18.38 -3.42 -0.39
C LEU A 307 -18.45 -3.37 -1.92
N ARG A 308 -18.04 -4.43 -2.62
CA ARG A 308 -18.21 -4.52 -4.08
C ARG A 308 -19.69 -4.37 -4.43
N PRO A 309 -20.03 -3.49 -5.39
CA PRO A 309 -21.39 -3.39 -5.86
C PRO A 309 -21.78 -4.72 -6.49
N ARG A 310 -22.63 -5.49 -5.83
CA ARG A 310 -23.36 -6.56 -6.50
C ARG A 310 -24.25 -5.86 -7.51
N LEU A 311 -23.98 -6.05 -8.80
CA LEU A 311 -24.98 -5.76 -9.83
C LEU A 311 -26.18 -6.62 -9.46
N THR A 312 -27.12 -6.03 -8.72
CA THR A 312 -28.33 -6.70 -8.30
C THR A 312 -29.00 -7.22 -9.55
N GLU A 313 -29.23 -8.52 -9.56
CA GLU A 313 -30.00 -9.25 -10.57
C GLU A 313 -31.38 -8.62 -10.85
N LYS A 314 -31.85 -7.69 -9.99
CA LYS A 314 -33.00 -6.83 -10.25
C LYS A 314 -32.86 -5.91 -11.49
N GLU A 315 -31.66 -5.61 -11.96
CA GLU A 315 -31.42 -4.90 -13.24
C GLU A 315 -31.23 -5.86 -14.43
N LEU A 316 -31.25 -7.18 -14.19
CA LEU A 316 -31.23 -8.22 -15.22
C LEU A 316 -32.57 -8.98 -15.26
N LYS A 317 -33.69 -8.30 -15.04
CA LYS A 317 -34.88 -8.69 -15.82
C LYS A 317 -34.55 -8.32 -17.27
N PRO A 318 -34.88 -9.12 -18.30
CA PRO A 318 -34.73 -8.69 -19.67
C PRO A 318 -35.64 -7.48 -19.88
N LEU A 319 -35.14 -6.29 -19.59
CA LEU A 319 -35.70 -5.08 -20.13
C LEU A 319 -35.35 -5.20 -21.60
N ASN A 320 -36.38 -5.19 -22.45
CA ASN A 320 -36.21 -5.12 -23.89
C ASN A 320 -35.01 -4.20 -24.21
N PRO A 321 -34.08 -4.61 -25.09
CA PRO A 321 -32.79 -3.93 -25.33
C PRO A 321 -32.87 -2.47 -25.81
N LEU A 322 -34.07 -1.89 -25.82
CA LEU A 322 -34.40 -0.53 -26.19
C LEU A 322 -34.67 0.42 -25.00
N LYS A 323 -34.51 -0.01 -23.74
CA LYS A 323 -34.74 0.87 -22.56
C LYS A 323 -33.64 0.81 -21.49
N LEU A 324 -32.36 0.73 -21.88
CA LEU A 324 -31.29 1.13 -20.97
C LEU A 324 -31.19 2.66 -21.01
N THR A 325 -31.54 3.34 -19.92
CA THR A 325 -31.48 4.81 -19.92
C THR A 325 -30.02 5.27 -19.88
N GLU A 326 -29.68 6.33 -20.63
CA GLU A 326 -28.32 6.89 -20.74
C GLU A 326 -27.69 7.21 -19.37
N LYS A 327 -28.55 7.44 -18.36
CA LYS A 327 -28.18 7.72 -16.97
C LYS A 327 -27.62 6.50 -16.23
N GLU A 328 -28.08 5.29 -16.56
CA GLU A 328 -27.63 4.02 -15.97
C GLU A 328 -26.31 3.58 -16.60
N LEU A 329 -26.17 3.70 -17.92
CA LEU A 329 -24.90 3.51 -18.62
C LEU A 329 -23.83 4.47 -18.07
N LYS A 330 -24.16 5.75 -17.90
CA LYS A 330 -23.25 6.74 -17.30
C LYS A 330 -22.89 6.42 -15.85
N ARG A 331 -23.81 5.85 -15.06
CA ARG A 331 -23.55 5.48 -13.66
C ARG A 331 -22.62 4.27 -13.59
N GLN A 332 -22.84 3.26 -14.42
CA GLN A 332 -22.00 2.05 -14.47
C GLN A 332 -20.59 2.39 -14.98
N GLU A 333 -20.50 3.23 -16.01
CA GLU A 333 -19.24 3.76 -16.53
C GLU A 333 -18.51 4.61 -15.45
N LEU A 334 -19.24 5.44 -14.70
CA LEU A 334 -18.69 6.26 -13.62
C LEU A 334 -18.09 5.41 -12.48
N PHE A 335 -18.75 4.31 -12.13
CA PHE A 335 -18.28 3.38 -11.10
C PHE A 335 -17.02 2.63 -11.53
N TYR A 336 -16.98 2.10 -12.75
CA TYR A 336 -15.78 1.47 -13.32
C TYR A 336 -14.59 2.44 -13.41
N GLN A 337 -14.87 3.71 -13.70
CA GLN A 337 -13.86 4.77 -13.77
C GLN A 337 -13.35 5.23 -12.40
N LEU A 338 -14.14 5.07 -11.33
CA LEU A 338 -13.76 5.36 -9.95
C LEU A 338 -12.92 4.24 -9.35
N GLU A 339 -13.30 2.99 -9.59
CA GLU A 339 -12.60 1.79 -9.09
C GLU A 339 -11.23 1.58 -9.77
N SER A 340 -11.08 2.01 -11.02
CA SER A 340 -9.81 1.98 -11.75
C SER A 340 -8.89 3.17 -11.47
N GLY A 341 -9.31 4.16 -10.66
CA GLY A 341 -8.56 5.40 -10.41
C GLY A 341 -8.33 6.28 -11.66
N VAL A 342 -8.84 5.87 -12.83
CA VAL A 342 -8.57 6.49 -14.14
C VAL A 342 -9.15 7.90 -14.21
N ARG A 343 -10.27 8.18 -13.54
CA ARG A 343 -10.92 9.49 -13.63
C ARG A 343 -10.19 10.61 -12.90
N LEU A 344 -9.51 10.36 -11.78
CA LEU A 344 -8.83 11.45 -11.05
C LEU A 344 -7.64 11.97 -11.86
N HIS A 345 -6.84 11.07 -12.43
CA HIS A 345 -5.72 11.45 -13.31
C HIS A 345 -6.21 12.09 -14.62
N ARG A 346 -7.29 11.59 -15.23
CA ARG A 346 -7.83 12.13 -16.49
C ARG A 346 -8.54 13.47 -16.28
N GLN A 347 -9.22 13.69 -15.16
CA GLN A 347 -9.82 14.99 -14.83
C GLN A 347 -8.76 16.05 -14.50
N ILE A 348 -7.68 15.67 -13.80
CA ILE A 348 -6.56 16.56 -13.52
C ILE A 348 -5.82 16.92 -14.83
N SER A 349 -5.58 15.96 -15.73
CA SER A 349 -4.95 16.21 -17.02
C SER A 349 -5.84 17.00 -17.98
N PHE A 350 -7.15 16.74 -18.03
CA PHE A 350 -8.09 17.55 -18.83
C PHE A 350 -8.24 18.97 -18.28
N ARG A 351 -8.31 19.16 -16.95
CA ARG A 351 -8.36 20.50 -16.36
C ARG A 351 -7.08 21.28 -16.61
N MET A 352 -5.91 20.63 -16.54
CA MET A 352 -4.63 21.26 -16.90
C MET A 352 -4.55 21.57 -18.40
N ASN A 353 -4.98 20.66 -19.28
CA ASN A 353 -4.95 20.88 -20.72
C ASN A 353 -5.93 21.99 -21.13
N ARG A 354 -7.14 22.04 -20.55
CA ARG A 354 -8.12 23.11 -20.79
C ARG A 354 -7.61 24.46 -20.28
N LYS A 355 -6.96 24.51 -19.11
CA LYS A 355 -6.30 25.73 -18.59
C LYS A 355 -5.15 26.19 -19.50
N ASN A 356 -4.36 25.26 -20.05
CA ASN A 356 -3.26 25.58 -20.98
C ASN A 356 -3.77 26.03 -22.35
N ILE A 357 -4.86 25.42 -22.85
CA ILE A 357 -5.51 25.84 -24.10
C ILE A 357 -6.11 27.24 -23.94
N LEU A 358 -6.84 27.50 -22.85
CA LEU A 358 -7.37 28.85 -22.54
C LEU A 358 -6.26 29.88 -22.35
N ARG A 359 -5.14 29.51 -21.73
CA ARG A 359 -3.99 30.41 -21.57
C ARG A 359 -3.30 30.70 -22.91
N LYS A 360 -3.23 29.74 -23.84
CA LYS A 360 -2.68 29.92 -25.19
C LYS A 360 -3.59 30.75 -26.10
N THR A 361 -4.91 30.60 -26.01
CA THR A 361 -5.86 31.39 -26.81
C THR A 361 -5.99 32.82 -26.31
N LEU A 362 -6.00 33.04 -24.99
CA LEU A 362 -6.06 34.40 -24.41
C LEU A 362 -4.79 35.23 -24.65
N THR A 363 -3.62 34.60 -24.81
CA THR A 363 -2.38 35.32 -25.16
C THR A 363 -2.24 35.50 -26.66
N SER A 364 -2.55 34.51 -27.50
CA SER A 364 -2.43 34.61 -28.96
C SER A 364 -3.32 35.68 -29.58
N ASP A 365 -4.60 35.72 -29.20
CA ASP A 365 -5.59 36.56 -29.89
C ASP A 365 -5.53 38.02 -29.44
N ARG A 366 -5.07 38.26 -28.21
CA ARG A 366 -4.91 39.61 -27.65
C ARG A 366 -3.80 40.41 -28.34
N TRP A 367 -2.76 39.77 -28.89
CA TRP A 367 -1.68 40.45 -29.62
C TRP A 367 -1.96 40.61 -31.13
N ARG A 368 -2.81 39.76 -31.73
CA ARG A 368 -3.15 39.84 -33.16
C ARG A 368 -4.14 40.96 -33.50
N GLY A 369 -4.95 41.41 -32.55
CA GLY A 369 -5.86 42.56 -32.72
C GLY A 369 -5.19 43.92 -32.59
N ALA A 370 -4.16 44.04 -31.75
CA ALA A 370 -3.46 45.31 -31.49
C ALA A 370 -2.55 45.73 -32.65
N ALA A 371 -1.86 44.78 -33.32
CA ALA A 371 -1.00 45.08 -34.46
C ALA A 371 -1.77 45.51 -35.73
N ARG A 372 -3.06 45.15 -35.84
CA ARG A 372 -3.88 45.44 -37.02
C ARG A 372 -4.50 46.84 -37.00
N LYS A 373 -4.56 47.50 -35.84
CA LYS A 373 -5.11 48.87 -35.70
C LYS A 373 -4.11 50.00 -35.94
N VAL A 374 -2.82 49.70 -36.08
CA VAL A 374 -1.78 50.74 -36.28
C VAL A 374 -1.45 50.98 -37.77
N LYS A 375 -1.93 50.13 -38.70
CA LYS A 375 -1.54 50.20 -40.12
C LYS A 375 -2.56 50.91 -41.05
N VAL A 376 -3.62 51.54 -40.53
CA VAL A 376 -4.70 52.12 -41.36
C VAL A 376 -4.80 53.64 -41.25
N THR A 377 -3.81 54.32 -40.64
CA THR A 377 -3.88 55.78 -40.38
C THR A 377 -2.62 56.54 -40.73
N VAL A 378 -1.93 56.20 -41.81
CA VAL A 378 -0.94 57.10 -42.46
C VAL A 378 -0.96 56.81 -43.97
N THR A 379 -0.87 57.88 -44.78
CA THR A 379 -0.92 58.00 -46.27
C THR A 379 -2.34 57.99 -46.85
N GLU A 380 -2.88 59.03 -47.49
CA GLU A 380 -2.24 60.10 -48.27
C GLU A 380 -3.25 61.24 -48.51
N ARG A 381 -2.78 62.48 -48.45
CA ARG A 381 -3.48 63.72 -48.81
C ARG A 381 -2.72 64.27 -50.03
N ASP A 382 -3.49 64.87 -50.95
CA ASP A 382 -3.11 65.71 -52.10
C ASP A 382 -2.60 65.04 -53.40
N THR A 383 -3.36 65.21 -54.49
CA THR A 383 -3.06 66.25 -55.49
C THR A 383 -4.12 66.33 -56.61
N ASP A 384 -4.42 67.57 -57.00
CA ASP A 384 -5.37 68.04 -58.02
C ASP A 384 -4.89 67.84 -59.49
N ALA A 385 -5.84 67.86 -60.45
CA ALA A 385 -5.77 68.55 -61.77
C ALA A 385 -7.04 68.22 -62.61
N VAL A 386 -7.90 69.19 -62.99
CA VAL A 386 -7.89 69.98 -64.26
C VAL A 386 -7.96 69.03 -65.48
N ILE A 387 -9.05 68.86 -66.23
CA ILE A 387 -9.88 69.78 -67.06
C ILE A 387 -11.30 69.21 -67.16
#